data_AF-A0A1E8BBM1-F1
#
_entry.id   AF-A0A1E8BBM1-F1
#
_cell.length_a   1.000
_cell.length_b   1.000
_cell.length_c   1.000
_cell.angle_alpha   90.00
_cell.angle_beta   90.00
_cell.angle_gamma   90.00
#
_symmetry.space_group_name_H-M   'P 1'
#
loop_
_entity.id
_entity.type
_entity.pdbx_description
1 polymer ?
#
loop_
_entity_poly.entity_id
_entity_poly.type
_entity_poly.pdbx_seq_one_letter_code
_entity_poly.pdbx_strand_id
1 'polypeptide(L)'
;MKKYPHIKLVQVLTDEVYGSLGKTGKFTEETPLAPNSPYSSIKASADMIALSYYKTYQLPAIVTRCSNNYGPYQYPEKLIPLMVTNALEGKNLPLYGDGLNVRDWLHVTDHCSAIDVVLHKGRLGEVYNIGGNNEKTNVDVVEQIINLLGKTKKILNLLQTV
;
A
#
# COMPACT_ATOMS: atom_id res chain seq x y z
N MET A 1 10.46 19.55 -25.55
CA MET A 1 11.56 18.70 -26.10
C MET A 1 11.81 17.56 -25.12
N LYS A 2 11.87 16.29 -25.57
CA LYS A 2 12.14 15.15 -24.66
C LYS A 2 13.66 15.02 -24.47
N LYS A 3 14.19 15.15 -23.25
CA LYS A 3 15.65 15.14 -22.99
C LYS A 3 16.28 13.75 -23.13
N TYR A 4 15.67 12.73 -22.51
CA TYR A 4 16.15 11.34 -22.55
C TYR A 4 14.99 10.35 -22.76
N PRO A 5 14.33 10.35 -23.93
CA PRO A 5 13.11 9.58 -24.16
C PRO A 5 13.28 8.06 -24.18
N HIS A 6 14.52 7.56 -24.16
CA HIS A 6 14.84 6.13 -24.08
C HIS A 6 14.82 5.58 -22.65
N ILE A 7 14.80 6.45 -21.62
CA ILE A 7 14.77 6.04 -20.22
C ILE A 7 13.33 5.72 -19.82
N LYS A 8 13.06 4.46 -19.47
CA LYS A 8 11.76 4.01 -18.95
C LYS A 8 11.59 4.45 -17.50
N LEU A 9 10.41 4.99 -17.16
CA LEU A 9 10.00 5.34 -15.81
C LEU A 9 8.92 4.37 -15.32
N VAL A 10 9.14 3.73 -14.17
CA VAL A 10 8.08 3.02 -13.43
C VAL A 10 7.75 3.86 -12.19
N GLN A 11 6.58 4.49 -12.20
CA GLN A 11 6.10 5.35 -11.13
C GLN A 11 5.36 4.49 -10.09
N VAL A 12 6.00 4.28 -8.93
CA VAL A 12 5.47 3.44 -7.84
C VAL A 12 4.54 4.26 -6.93
N LEU A 13 3.27 3.86 -6.89
CA LEU A 13 2.18 4.50 -6.15
C LEU A 13 1.47 3.50 -5.23
N THR A 14 0.29 3.88 -4.73
CA THR A 14 -0.46 3.21 -3.66
C THR A 14 -1.93 3.10 -4.07
N ASP A 15 -2.63 2.09 -3.58
CA ASP A 15 -4.08 1.94 -3.65
C ASP A 15 -4.87 3.06 -2.92
N GLU A 16 -4.27 3.77 -1.96
CA GLU A 16 -4.91 4.90 -1.27
C GLU A 16 -5.37 6.02 -2.23
N VAL A 17 -4.83 6.06 -3.46
CA VAL A 17 -5.27 6.99 -4.51
C VAL A 17 -6.73 6.77 -4.92
N TYR A 18 -7.27 5.57 -4.70
CA TYR A 18 -8.66 5.21 -4.97
C TYR A 18 -9.61 5.58 -3.83
N GLY A 19 -9.09 5.97 -2.66
CA GLY A 19 -9.90 6.22 -1.48
C GLY A 19 -10.29 4.92 -0.76
N SER A 20 -11.57 4.79 -0.41
CA SER A 20 -12.09 3.67 0.38
C SER A 20 -13.16 2.90 -0.38
N LEU A 21 -13.17 1.57 -0.24
CA LEU A 21 -14.26 0.72 -0.68
C LEU A 21 -15.39 0.65 0.36
N GLY A 22 -16.56 0.20 -0.09
CA GLY A 22 -17.63 -0.26 0.80
C GLY A 22 -17.32 -1.63 1.41
N LYS A 23 -18.37 -2.35 1.85
CA LYS A 23 -18.23 -3.69 2.43
C LYS A 23 -17.75 -4.77 1.46
N THR A 24 -17.86 -4.51 0.16
CA THR A 24 -17.57 -5.46 -0.92
C THR A 24 -16.92 -4.75 -2.09
N GLY A 25 -16.21 -5.51 -2.93
CA GLY A 25 -15.59 -5.02 -4.15
C GLY A 25 -14.07 -5.00 -4.05
N LYS A 26 -13.41 -4.72 -5.16
CA LYS A 26 -11.96 -4.57 -5.25
C LYS A 26 -11.65 -3.42 -6.18
N PHE A 27 -10.52 -2.76 -5.95
CA PHE A 27 -10.02 -1.75 -6.88
C PHE A 27 -9.54 -2.42 -8.18
N THR A 28 -9.89 -1.78 -9.29
CA THR A 28 -9.34 -2.06 -10.61
C THR A 28 -8.59 -0.83 -11.11
N GLU A 29 -7.83 -0.98 -12.18
CA GLU A 29 -7.08 0.09 -12.82
C GLU A 29 -7.98 1.23 -13.31
N GLU A 30 -9.24 0.90 -13.64
CA GLU A 30 -10.30 1.84 -14.07
C GLU A 30 -11.05 2.50 -12.90
N THR A 31 -10.78 2.10 -11.65
CA THR A 31 -11.41 2.74 -10.49
C THR A 31 -11.05 4.23 -10.46
N PRO A 32 -12.03 5.13 -10.28
CA PRO A 32 -11.76 6.56 -10.18
C PRO A 32 -10.82 6.91 -9.02
N LEU A 33 -9.98 7.91 -9.22
CA LEU A 33 -9.13 8.46 -8.16
C LEU A 33 -9.99 9.30 -7.20
N ALA A 34 -9.95 8.98 -5.91
CA ALA A 34 -10.70 9.66 -4.85
C ALA A 34 -9.90 9.70 -3.52
N PRO A 35 -8.70 10.32 -3.52
CA PRO A 35 -7.81 10.32 -2.36
C PRO A 35 -8.39 11.12 -1.18
N ASN A 36 -8.24 10.60 0.04
CA ASN A 36 -8.82 11.18 1.27
C ASN A 36 -7.78 11.83 2.20
N SER A 37 -6.49 11.81 1.84
CA SER A 37 -5.40 12.34 2.67
C SER A 37 -4.43 13.20 1.85
N PRO A 38 -3.69 14.13 2.47
CA PRO A 38 -2.64 14.88 1.77
C PRO A 38 -1.59 13.97 1.12
N TYR A 39 -1.25 12.84 1.76
CA TYR A 39 -0.33 11.86 1.20
C TYR A 39 -0.89 11.22 -0.09
N SER A 40 -2.11 10.69 -0.03
CA SER A 40 -2.74 10.01 -1.16
C SER A 40 -3.06 10.98 -2.30
N SER A 41 -3.40 12.24 -2.02
CA SER A 41 -3.68 13.25 -3.04
C SER A 41 -2.43 13.66 -3.83
N ILE A 42 -1.28 13.78 -3.17
CA ILE A 42 0.00 14.02 -3.84
C ILE A 42 0.37 12.81 -4.71
N LYS A 43 0.15 11.57 -4.23
CA LYS A 43 0.38 10.35 -5.01
C LYS A 43 -0.51 10.26 -6.24
N ALA A 44 -1.81 10.56 -6.10
CA ALA A 44 -2.76 10.63 -7.21
C ALA A 44 -2.38 11.72 -8.22
N SER A 45 -1.89 12.87 -7.76
CA SER A 45 -1.41 13.94 -8.63
C SER A 45 -0.20 13.49 -9.46
N ALA A 46 0.77 12.81 -8.84
CA ALA A 46 1.93 12.27 -9.53
C ALA A 46 1.55 11.20 -10.58
N ASP A 47 0.54 10.38 -10.30
CA ASP A 47 -0.08 9.44 -11.23
C ASP A 47 -0.55 10.15 -12.51
N MET A 48 -1.44 11.13 -12.33
CA MET A 48 -2.05 11.86 -13.44
C MET A 48 -0.99 12.61 -14.24
N ILE A 49 0.01 13.18 -13.57
CA ILE A 49 1.15 13.81 -14.24
C ILE A 49 1.89 12.78 -15.10
N ALA A 50 2.32 11.64 -14.56
CA ALA A 50 3.04 10.62 -15.31
C ALA A 50 2.27 10.15 -16.56
N LEU A 51 0.97 9.85 -16.41
CA LEU A 51 0.12 9.42 -17.51
C LEU A 51 -0.16 10.53 -18.53
N SER A 52 -0.30 11.79 -18.09
CA SER A 52 -0.46 12.93 -19.00
C SER A 52 0.78 13.14 -19.87
N TYR A 53 1.98 12.92 -19.33
CA TYR A 53 3.23 13.00 -20.08
C TYR A 53 3.35 11.85 -21.10
N TYR A 54 2.85 10.66 -20.79
CA TYR A 54 2.72 9.59 -21.79
C TYR A 54 1.72 9.98 -22.89
N LYS A 55 0.52 10.45 -22.54
CA LYS A 55 -0.52 10.83 -23.52
C LYS A 55 -0.05 11.95 -24.45
N THR A 56 0.62 12.96 -23.90
CA THR A 56 1.03 14.16 -24.64
C THR A 56 2.32 13.94 -25.42
N TYR A 57 3.29 13.27 -24.80
CA TYR A 57 4.66 13.18 -25.32
C TYR A 57 5.14 11.75 -25.49
N GLN A 58 4.31 10.72 -25.35
CA GLN A 58 4.71 9.30 -25.48
C GLN A 58 6.02 9.00 -24.71
N LEU A 59 6.20 9.60 -23.53
CA LEU A 59 7.32 9.24 -22.65
C LEU A 59 7.08 7.84 -22.11
N PRO A 60 8.10 6.97 -22.06
CA PRO A 60 7.93 5.58 -21.64
C PRO A 60 7.71 5.48 -20.12
N ALA A 61 6.51 5.83 -19.68
CA ALA A 61 6.08 5.78 -18.29
C ALA A 61 5.09 4.63 -18.08
N ILE A 62 5.17 3.99 -16.92
CA ILE A 62 4.20 3.00 -16.42
C ILE A 62 3.88 3.37 -14.98
N VAL A 63 2.66 3.14 -14.54
CA VAL A 63 2.25 3.35 -13.15
C VAL A 63 1.97 2.00 -12.49
N THR A 64 2.45 1.80 -11.26
CA THR A 64 2.01 0.69 -10.41
C THR A 64 1.31 1.23 -9.16
N ARG A 65 0.23 0.58 -8.73
CA ARG A 65 -0.49 0.93 -7.49
C ARG A 65 -0.55 -0.32 -6.62
N CYS A 66 0.16 -0.31 -5.49
CA CYS A 66 0.20 -1.47 -4.60
C CYS A 66 -0.67 -1.29 -3.35
N SER A 67 -1.04 -2.42 -2.75
CA SER A 67 -1.63 -2.46 -1.41
C SER A 67 -0.56 -2.32 -0.30
N ASN A 68 -0.95 -2.56 0.96
CA ASN A 68 -0.08 -2.37 2.12
C ASN A 68 1.09 -3.35 2.14
N ASN A 69 2.30 -2.84 1.89
CA ASN A 69 3.51 -3.64 2.02
C ASN A 69 3.82 -4.00 3.47
N TYR A 70 4.32 -5.23 3.67
CA TYR A 70 4.95 -5.68 4.91
C TYR A 70 6.20 -6.52 4.63
N GLY A 71 7.14 -6.54 5.57
CA GLY A 71 8.36 -7.34 5.48
C GLY A 71 9.55 -6.73 6.22
N PRO A 72 10.75 -7.32 6.08
CA PRO A 72 11.98 -6.81 6.69
C PRO A 72 12.28 -5.36 6.30
N TYR A 73 13.01 -4.65 7.17
CA TYR A 73 13.44 -3.25 6.98
C TYR A 73 12.32 -2.19 6.98
N GLN A 74 11.06 -2.56 7.28
CA GLN A 74 9.99 -1.61 7.47
C GLN A 74 10.16 -0.84 8.80
N TYR A 75 10.08 0.49 8.74
CA TYR A 75 10.28 1.35 9.92
C TYR A 75 9.20 1.08 11.01
N PRO A 76 9.57 1.05 12.32
CA PRO A 76 8.69 0.60 13.41
C PRO A 76 7.59 1.60 13.82
N GLU A 77 7.20 2.50 12.92
CA GLU A 77 5.97 3.30 13.04
C GLU A 77 4.76 2.62 12.37
N LYS A 78 5.00 1.70 11.44
CA LYS A 78 3.95 1.02 10.66
C LYS A 78 3.32 -0.09 11.50
N LEU A 79 2.05 -0.43 11.23
CA LEU A 79 1.24 -1.33 12.06
C LEU A 79 1.99 -2.62 12.48
N ILE A 80 2.40 -3.44 11.52
CA ILE A 80 3.05 -4.74 11.80
C ILE A 80 4.34 -4.57 12.62
N PRO A 81 5.35 -3.79 12.17
CA PRO A 81 6.58 -3.67 12.95
C PRO A 81 6.35 -2.99 14.30
N LEU A 82 5.48 -1.99 14.41
CA LEU A 82 5.11 -1.36 15.69
C LEU A 82 4.54 -2.38 16.68
N MET A 83 3.61 -3.23 16.23
CA MET A 83 3.03 -4.26 17.10
C MET A 83 4.07 -5.29 17.52
N VAL A 84 4.93 -5.73 16.59
CA VAL A 84 5.99 -6.69 16.89
C VAL A 84 7.00 -6.11 17.88
N THR A 85 7.53 -4.91 17.62
CA THR A 85 8.54 -4.29 18.51
C THR A 85 7.97 -4.00 19.89
N ASN A 86 6.74 -3.47 19.98
CA ASN A 86 6.11 -3.23 21.28
C ASN A 86 5.88 -4.54 22.04
N ALA A 87 5.41 -5.60 21.39
CA ALA A 87 5.21 -6.89 22.04
C ALA A 87 6.51 -7.51 22.56
N LEU A 88 7.60 -7.36 21.81
CA LEU A 88 8.94 -7.80 22.21
C LEU A 88 9.49 -6.98 23.38
N GLU A 89 9.21 -5.67 23.41
CA GLU A 89 9.61 -4.76 24.49
C GLU A 89 8.67 -4.79 25.71
N GLY A 90 7.62 -5.62 25.69
CA GLY A 90 6.64 -5.71 26.77
C GLY A 90 5.74 -4.48 26.91
N LYS A 91 5.61 -3.67 25.85
CA LYS A 91 4.72 -2.51 25.78
C LYS A 91 3.32 -2.93 25.33
N ASN A 92 2.35 -2.03 25.56
CA ASN A 92 1.00 -2.18 25.02
C ASN A 92 1.01 -2.03 23.49
N LEU A 93 0.00 -2.62 22.84
CA LEU A 93 -0.20 -2.62 21.40
C LEU A 93 -1.28 -1.59 21.03
N PRO A 94 -0.90 -0.38 20.58
CA PRO A 94 -1.86 0.67 20.26
C PRO A 94 -2.55 0.39 18.93
N LEU A 95 -3.87 0.26 18.92
CA LEU A 95 -4.66 0.13 17.69
C LEU A 95 -5.62 1.31 17.57
N TYR A 96 -5.47 2.10 16.52
CA TYR A 96 -6.28 3.31 16.31
C TYR A 96 -7.71 2.98 15.86
N GLY A 97 -8.68 3.69 16.43
CA GLY A 97 -10.09 3.53 16.11
C GLY A 97 -10.66 2.22 16.65
N ASP A 98 -11.59 1.63 15.90
CA ASP A 98 -12.21 0.33 16.23
C ASP A 98 -11.37 -0.88 15.76
N GLY A 99 -10.29 -0.66 15.02
CA GLY A 99 -9.45 -1.72 14.47
C GLY A 99 -10.05 -2.47 13.27
N LEU A 100 -11.23 -2.08 12.79
CA LEU A 100 -11.98 -2.78 11.74
C LEU A 100 -11.61 -2.35 10.32
N ASN A 101 -10.66 -1.42 10.18
CA ASN A 101 -10.10 -1.02 8.90
C ASN A 101 -9.54 -2.25 8.15
N VAL A 102 -10.11 -2.55 6.98
CA VAL A 102 -9.69 -3.65 6.11
C VAL A 102 -8.57 -3.18 5.19
N ARG A 103 -7.53 -3.99 5.04
CA ARG A 103 -6.43 -3.79 4.09
C ARG A 103 -6.06 -5.10 3.40
N ASP A 104 -5.58 -4.99 2.17
CA ASP A 104 -4.83 -6.05 1.50
C ASP A 104 -3.36 -5.94 1.90
N TRP A 105 -2.75 -7.06 2.31
CA TRP A 105 -1.36 -7.12 2.77
C TRP A 105 -0.46 -7.82 1.77
N LEU A 106 0.46 -7.08 1.16
CA LEU A 106 1.39 -7.55 0.14
C LEU A 106 2.79 -7.73 0.72
N HIS A 107 3.36 -8.92 0.64
CA HIS A 107 4.75 -9.09 1.08
C HIS A 107 5.70 -8.29 0.18
N VAL A 108 6.72 -7.66 0.78
CA VAL A 108 7.63 -6.75 0.06
C VAL A 108 8.33 -7.42 -1.14
N THR A 109 8.68 -8.71 -1.03
CA THR A 109 9.32 -9.42 -2.14
C THR A 109 8.39 -9.66 -3.31
N ASP A 110 7.09 -9.88 -3.04
CA ASP A 110 6.09 -10.05 -4.10
C ASP A 110 5.90 -8.72 -4.83
N HIS A 111 5.86 -7.60 -4.11
CA HIS A 111 5.84 -6.27 -4.74
C HIS A 111 7.09 -6.03 -5.61
N CYS A 112 8.28 -6.36 -5.10
CA CYS A 112 9.50 -6.26 -5.89
C CYS A 112 9.44 -7.13 -7.15
N SER A 113 8.95 -8.37 -7.06
CA SER A 113 8.80 -9.27 -8.20
C SER A 113 7.79 -8.73 -9.23
N ALA A 114 6.69 -8.11 -8.78
CA ALA A 114 5.71 -7.50 -9.65
C ALA A 114 6.29 -6.27 -10.36
N ILE A 115 7.04 -5.42 -9.66
CA ILE A 115 7.77 -4.30 -10.27
C ILE A 115 8.77 -4.82 -11.32
N ASP A 116 9.48 -5.90 -11.04
CA ASP A 116 10.43 -6.49 -12.00
C ASP A 116 9.73 -6.94 -13.29
N VAL A 117 8.57 -7.60 -13.17
CA VAL A 117 7.75 -7.97 -14.32
C VAL A 117 7.26 -6.74 -15.08
N VAL A 118 6.74 -5.73 -14.40
CA VAL A 118 6.24 -4.49 -15.05
C VAL A 118 7.39 -3.73 -15.73
N LEU A 119 8.55 -3.67 -15.09
CA LEU A 119 9.74 -3.02 -15.63
C LEU A 119 10.15 -3.65 -16.97
N HIS A 120 10.15 -4.98 -17.06
CA HIS A 120 10.58 -5.71 -18.25
C HIS A 120 9.49 -5.83 -19.32
N LYS A 121 8.25 -6.11 -18.92
CA LYS A 121 7.17 -6.55 -19.82
C LYS A 121 5.92 -5.66 -19.80
N GLY A 122 5.86 -4.67 -18.90
CA GLY A 122 4.74 -3.77 -18.81
C GLY A 122 4.56 -2.92 -20.07
N ARG A 123 3.31 -2.70 -20.44
CA ARG A 123 2.94 -1.82 -21.55
C ARG A 123 3.04 -0.35 -21.10
N LEU A 124 3.62 0.48 -21.96
CA LEU A 124 3.77 1.92 -21.68
C LEU A 124 2.40 2.61 -21.63
N GLY A 125 2.25 3.54 -20.70
CA GLY A 125 1.03 4.32 -20.50
C GLY A 125 -0.06 3.62 -19.69
N GLU A 126 0.18 2.38 -19.27
CA GLU A 126 -0.77 1.60 -18.50
C GLU A 126 -0.55 1.74 -16.98
N VAL A 127 -1.58 1.36 -16.25
CA VAL A 127 -1.57 1.18 -14.80
C VAL A 127 -1.58 -0.32 -14.51
N TYR A 128 -0.92 -0.74 -13.43
CA TYR A 128 -0.99 -2.10 -12.90
C TYR A 128 -1.26 -2.07 -11.40
N ASN A 129 -2.36 -2.68 -10.97
CA ASN A 129 -2.64 -2.93 -9.57
C ASN A 129 -1.86 -4.16 -9.08
N ILE A 130 -1.27 -4.04 -7.90
CA ILE A 130 -0.45 -5.10 -7.30
C ILE A 130 -0.95 -5.34 -5.88
N GLY A 131 -1.63 -6.46 -5.67
CA GLY A 131 -2.18 -6.87 -4.37
C GLY A 131 -1.60 -8.19 -3.88
N GLY A 132 -1.74 -8.45 -2.58
CA GLY A 132 -1.41 -9.70 -1.92
C GLY A 132 -2.52 -10.74 -1.97
N ASN A 133 -3.64 -10.46 -2.66
CA ASN A 133 -4.80 -11.36 -2.81
C ASN A 133 -5.39 -11.82 -1.47
N ASN A 134 -5.41 -10.91 -0.49
CA ASN A 134 -6.00 -11.16 0.82
C ASN A 134 -6.62 -9.88 1.37
N GLU A 135 -7.55 -10.02 2.30
CA GLU A 135 -8.14 -8.88 3.01
C GLU A 135 -8.18 -9.23 4.49
N LYS A 136 -7.62 -8.36 5.32
CA LYS A 136 -7.58 -8.51 6.78
C LYS A 136 -7.92 -7.21 7.45
N THR A 137 -8.69 -7.28 8.52
CA THR A 137 -8.83 -6.12 9.41
C THR A 137 -7.52 -5.90 10.16
N ASN A 138 -7.29 -4.68 10.64
CA ASN A 138 -6.13 -4.41 11.49
C ASN A 138 -6.15 -5.30 12.74
N VAL A 139 -7.32 -5.53 13.35
CA VAL A 139 -7.43 -6.42 14.52
C VAL A 139 -7.04 -7.87 14.18
N ASP A 140 -7.42 -8.42 13.03
CA ASP A 140 -7.01 -9.76 12.61
C ASP A 140 -5.49 -9.90 12.51
N VAL A 141 -4.81 -8.85 12.05
CA VAL A 141 -3.35 -8.82 11.93
C VAL A 141 -2.70 -8.78 13.32
N VAL A 142 -3.20 -7.91 14.21
CA VAL A 142 -2.65 -7.80 15.57
C VAL A 142 -2.86 -9.09 16.36
N GLU A 143 -4.01 -9.74 16.23
CA GLU A 143 -4.28 -11.02 16.88
C GLU A 143 -3.33 -12.13 16.41
N GLN A 144 -3.02 -12.19 15.11
CA GLN A 144 -2.02 -13.11 14.59
C GLN A 144 -0.63 -12.85 15.18
N ILE A 145 -0.22 -11.59 15.31
CA ILE A 145 1.06 -11.21 15.92
C ILE A 145 1.11 -11.65 17.39
N ILE A 146 0.04 -11.41 18.16
CA ILE A 146 -0.07 -11.83 19.57
C ILE A 146 0.11 -13.35 19.68
N ASN A 147 -0.56 -14.12 18.82
CA ASN A 147 -0.50 -15.58 18.83
C ASN A 147 0.90 -16.09 18.46
N LEU A 148 1.52 -15.53 17.41
CA LEU A 148 2.87 -15.91 16.97
C LEU A 148 3.96 -15.62 18.01
N LEU A 149 3.77 -14.60 18.84
CA LEU A 149 4.69 -14.22 19.91
C LEU A 149 4.35 -14.84 21.28
N GLY A 150 3.32 -15.70 21.35
CA GLY A 150 2.88 -16.31 22.60
C GLY A 150 2.41 -15.30 23.66
N LYS A 151 1.87 -14.15 23.23
CA LYS A 151 1.34 -13.10 24.12
C LYS A 151 -0.15 -13.31 24.37
N THR A 152 -0.74 -12.48 25.23
CA THR A 152 -2.18 -12.51 25.54
C THR A 152 -2.88 -11.26 25.03
N LYS A 153 -4.17 -11.34 24.68
CA LYS A 153 -4.96 -10.17 24.22
C LYS A 153 -5.02 -9.01 25.23
N LYS A 154 -4.60 -9.20 26.49
CA LYS A 154 -4.56 -8.17 27.52
C LYS A 154 -3.62 -6.99 27.20
N ILE A 155 -2.65 -7.19 26.30
CA ILE A 155 -1.72 -6.12 25.88
C ILE A 155 -2.28 -5.24 24.76
N LEU A 156 -3.44 -5.59 24.19
CA LEU A 156 -4.10 -4.80 23.16
C LEU A 156 -4.77 -3.57 23.78
N ASN A 157 -4.50 -2.40 23.24
CA ASN A 157 -5.11 -1.15 23.68
C ASN A 157 -5.75 -0.43 22.47
N LEU A 158 -7.08 -0.34 22.46
CA LEU A 158 -7.81 0.44 21.46
C LEU A 158 -7.73 1.92 21.83
N LEU A 159 -7.14 2.71 20.95
CA LEU A 159 -7.05 4.16 21.12
C LEU A 159 -8.27 4.81 20.48
N GLN A 160 -9.05 5.55 21.27
CA GLN A 160 -10.07 6.43 20.72
C GLN A 160 -9.39 7.48 19.85
N THR A 161 -9.77 7.56 18.59
CA THR A 161 -9.38 8.68 17.72
C THR A 161 -10.01 9.96 18.26
N VAL A 162 -9.17 10.99 18.43
CA VAL A 162 -9.61 12.38 18.67
C VAL A 162 -10.27 12.93 17.42
#